data_AF-A0A8T3RHC6-F1
#
_entry.id   AF-A0A8T3RHC6-F1
#
_cell.length_a   1.000
_cell.length_b   1.000
_cell.length_c   1.000
_cell.angle_alpha   90.00
_cell.angle_beta   90.00
_cell.angle_gamma   90.00
#
_symmetry.space_group_name_H-M   'P 1'
#
loop_
_entity.id
_entity.type
_entity.pdbx_description
1 polymer ?
#
loop_
_entity_poly.entity_id
_entity_poly.type
_entity_poly.pdbx_seq_one_letter_code
_entity_poly.pdbx_strand_id
1 'polypeptide(L)'
;MTSDCDNWGFDTRAVRGGQVRTSEGEQSEPIIASSSFVFENAAQAAARFAGQECGNIYSRFTNPTVRVFEKRLAALEGGERCVATSSGMSAILATCMAVLKAGDHIVSSRSIFGTTVGLFNNILAKFGVMTSFVPLTDYAAWRGALRSETRFLFLETPSNPLTEIADLARLAALAHEKGLLLIVDNCFCTPALQRPFELGADLVIHSATKYI
;
A
#
# COMPACT_ATOMS: atom_id res chain seq x y z
N MET A 1 -2.27 -25.70 -8.81
CA MET A 1 -0.94 -25.16 -8.48
C MET A 1 -1.11 -23.68 -8.20
N THR A 2 -0.84 -23.10 -7.05
CA THR A 2 -0.40 -23.54 -5.70
C THR A 2 -0.76 -22.35 -4.82
N SER A 3 -1.63 -22.53 -3.84
CA SER A 3 -2.11 -21.46 -2.96
C SER A 3 -1.06 -20.93 -1.99
N ASP A 4 0.12 -21.56 -1.95
CA ASP A 4 1.24 -21.20 -1.10
C ASP A 4 2.49 -21.02 -1.98
N CYS A 5 2.76 -19.77 -2.35
CA CYS A 5 3.94 -19.38 -3.13
C CYS A 5 5.03 -18.75 -2.28
N ASP A 6 4.85 -18.68 -0.95
CA ASP A 6 5.70 -17.89 -0.07
C ASP A 6 7.12 -18.46 0.01
N ASN A 7 7.25 -19.78 -0.15
CA ASN A 7 8.53 -20.49 -0.19
C ASN A 7 9.26 -20.43 -1.55
N TRP A 8 8.69 -19.77 -2.56
CA TRP A 8 9.33 -19.67 -3.88
C TRP A 8 10.36 -18.54 -3.96
N GLY A 9 11.35 -18.70 -4.82
CA GLY A 9 12.29 -17.62 -5.17
C GLY A 9 11.57 -16.40 -5.77
N PHE A 10 12.18 -15.21 -5.63
CA PHE A 10 11.59 -13.93 -6.05
C PHE A 10 11.12 -13.95 -7.51
N ASP A 11 12.00 -14.35 -8.45
CA ASP A 11 11.69 -14.38 -9.88
C ASP A 11 10.52 -15.33 -10.20
N THR A 12 10.43 -16.46 -9.49
CA THR A 12 9.33 -17.40 -9.66
C THR A 12 8.01 -16.82 -9.16
N ARG A 13 8.03 -16.14 -8.00
CA ARG A 13 6.85 -15.40 -7.50
C ARG A 13 6.45 -14.26 -8.43
N ALA A 14 7.41 -13.54 -9.01
CA ALA A 14 7.13 -12.43 -9.91
C ALA A 14 6.42 -12.88 -11.19
N VAL A 15 6.73 -14.09 -11.68
CA VAL A 15 6.09 -14.64 -12.88
C VAL A 15 4.79 -15.40 -12.56
N ARG A 16 4.73 -16.12 -11.44
CA ARG A 16 3.67 -17.13 -11.18
C ARG A 16 2.81 -16.84 -9.94
N GLY A 17 3.25 -15.94 -9.07
CA GLY A 17 2.57 -15.61 -7.81
C GLY A 17 1.15 -15.11 -8.06
N GLY A 18 0.22 -15.53 -7.21
CA GLY A 18 -1.18 -15.11 -7.26
C GLY A 18 -2.02 -15.66 -8.42
N GLN A 19 -1.45 -16.43 -9.36
CA GLN A 19 -2.19 -17.00 -10.50
C GLN A 19 -3.32 -17.92 -10.05
N VAL A 20 -4.51 -17.74 -10.62
CA VAL A 20 -5.66 -18.63 -10.45
C VAL A 20 -6.21 -18.91 -11.85
N ARG A 21 -6.01 -20.15 -12.32
CA ARG A 21 -6.52 -20.60 -13.63
C ARG A 21 -8.01 -20.87 -13.57
N THR A 22 -8.70 -20.59 -14.66
CA THR A 22 -10.09 -21.01 -14.86
C THR A 22 -10.17 -22.51 -15.18
N SER A 23 -11.38 -23.01 -15.43
CA SER A 23 -11.62 -24.38 -15.89
C SER A 23 -10.94 -24.71 -17.22
N GLU A 24 -10.60 -23.71 -18.03
CA GLU A 24 -9.96 -23.89 -19.33
C GLU A 24 -8.45 -24.21 -19.23
N GLY A 25 -7.85 -23.99 -18.06
CA GLY A 25 -6.45 -24.34 -17.81
C GLY A 25 -5.45 -23.44 -18.56
N GLU A 26 -5.82 -22.18 -18.80
CA GLU A 26 -5.02 -21.22 -19.56
C GLU A 26 -3.64 -20.94 -18.94
N GLN A 27 -2.66 -20.61 -19.80
CA GLN A 27 -1.30 -20.25 -19.35
C GLN A 27 -1.20 -18.80 -18.89
N SER A 28 -1.74 -17.88 -19.69
CA SER A 28 -1.81 -16.45 -19.36
C SER A 28 -3.09 -16.14 -18.60
N GLU A 29 -3.02 -15.22 -17.65
CA GLU A 29 -4.19 -14.81 -16.87
C GLU A 29 -5.22 -14.11 -17.76
N PRO A 30 -6.51 -14.53 -17.73
CA PRO A 30 -7.54 -13.90 -18.52
C PRO A 30 -7.86 -12.50 -17.96
N ILE A 31 -8.19 -11.58 -18.87
CA ILE A 31 -8.64 -10.23 -18.53
C ILE A 31 -10.15 -10.27 -18.25
N ILE A 32 -10.53 -10.08 -17.00
CA ILE A 32 -11.93 -10.02 -16.58
C ILE A 32 -12.42 -8.57 -16.67
N ALA A 33 -12.75 -8.15 -17.90
CA ALA A 33 -13.26 -6.82 -18.22
C ALA A 33 -14.79 -6.71 -17.98
N SER A 34 -15.23 -7.04 -16.77
CA SER A 34 -16.63 -6.88 -16.35
C SER A 34 -16.75 -5.90 -15.19
N SER A 35 -17.83 -5.14 -15.12
CA SER A 35 -18.15 -4.27 -13.98
C SER A 35 -18.85 -5.02 -12.85
N SER A 36 -19.75 -5.94 -13.18
CA SER A 36 -20.56 -6.73 -12.24
C SER A 36 -20.45 -8.23 -12.49
N PHE A 37 -20.91 -9.02 -11.53
CA PHE A 37 -20.86 -10.48 -11.57
C PHE A 37 -22.24 -11.06 -11.31
N VAL A 38 -22.53 -12.20 -11.95
CA VAL A 38 -23.80 -12.92 -11.77
C VAL A 38 -23.75 -13.81 -10.53
N PHE A 39 -24.93 -14.12 -10.00
CA PHE A 39 -25.14 -15.03 -8.89
C PHE A 39 -26.00 -16.20 -9.36
N GLU A 40 -25.78 -17.38 -8.79
CA GLU A 40 -26.58 -18.58 -9.07
C GLU A 40 -28.06 -18.38 -8.68
N ASN A 41 -28.29 -17.66 -7.58
CA ASN A 41 -29.62 -17.34 -7.07
C ASN A 41 -29.57 -16.13 -6.12
N ALA A 42 -30.74 -15.65 -5.69
CA ALA A 42 -30.87 -14.51 -4.79
C ALA A 42 -30.24 -14.74 -3.39
N ALA A 43 -30.23 -15.99 -2.90
CA ALA A 43 -29.63 -16.31 -1.61
C ALA A 43 -28.10 -16.18 -1.65
N GLN A 44 -27.46 -16.64 -2.74
CA GLN A 44 -26.02 -16.45 -2.96
C GLN A 44 -25.65 -14.96 -3.05
N ALA A 45 -26.46 -14.15 -3.74
CA ALA A 45 -26.24 -12.71 -3.77
C ALA A 45 -26.23 -12.13 -2.35
N ALA A 46 -27.26 -12.42 -1.54
CA ALA A 46 -27.33 -11.95 -0.16
C ALA A 46 -26.14 -12.42 0.70
N ALA A 47 -25.74 -13.69 0.58
CA ALA A 47 -24.60 -14.26 1.32
C ALA A 47 -23.27 -13.56 0.97
N ARG A 48 -23.03 -13.26 -0.31
CA ARG A 48 -21.81 -12.55 -0.74
C ARG A 48 -21.80 -11.10 -0.26
N PHE A 49 -22.92 -10.38 -0.38
CA PHE A 49 -23.02 -9.01 0.14
C PHE A 49 -22.87 -8.94 1.67
N ALA A 50 -23.31 -9.97 2.39
CA ALA A 50 -23.13 -10.08 3.84
C ALA A 50 -21.74 -10.58 4.26
N GLY A 51 -20.84 -10.91 3.32
CA GLY A 51 -19.52 -11.46 3.60
C GLY A 51 -19.51 -12.89 4.15
N GLN A 52 -20.64 -13.61 4.03
CA GLN A 52 -20.80 -15.00 4.47
C GLN A 52 -20.27 -16.00 3.44
N GLU A 53 -20.25 -15.60 2.17
CA GLU A 53 -19.67 -16.37 1.07
C GLU A 53 -18.62 -15.51 0.33
N CYS A 54 -17.47 -16.10 0.03
CA CYS A 54 -16.46 -15.47 -0.83
C CYS A 54 -16.95 -15.40 -2.28
N GLY A 55 -16.80 -14.25 -2.93
CA GLY A 55 -17.10 -14.13 -4.35
C GLY A 55 -16.90 -12.71 -4.85
N ASN A 56 -16.93 -12.54 -6.17
CA ASN A 56 -16.95 -11.20 -6.74
C ASN A 56 -18.38 -10.66 -6.73
N ILE A 57 -18.51 -9.35 -6.53
CA ILE A 57 -19.79 -8.64 -6.53
C ILE A 57 -19.73 -7.51 -7.54
N TYR A 58 -18.74 -6.62 -7.41
CA TYR A 58 -18.57 -5.47 -8.28
C TYR A 58 -17.09 -5.08 -8.38
N SER A 59 -16.62 -4.79 -9.59
CA SER A 59 -15.19 -4.59 -9.89
C SER A 59 -14.55 -3.38 -9.22
N ARG A 60 -15.33 -2.47 -8.63
CA ARG A 60 -14.79 -1.39 -7.80
C ARG A 60 -14.02 -1.89 -6.57
N PHE A 61 -14.40 -3.05 -6.02
CA PHE A 61 -13.79 -3.61 -4.81
C PHE A 61 -13.44 -5.11 -4.93
N THR A 62 -13.96 -5.82 -5.95
CA THR A 62 -13.58 -7.20 -6.24
C THR A 62 -13.48 -7.43 -7.75
N ASN A 63 -12.27 -7.68 -8.28
CA ASN A 63 -12.07 -8.09 -9.66
C ASN A 63 -10.98 -9.18 -9.72
N PRO A 64 -11.19 -10.31 -10.43
CA PRO A 64 -10.22 -11.40 -10.47
C PRO A 64 -8.85 -10.99 -11.03
N THR A 65 -8.81 -10.21 -12.11
CA THR A 65 -7.55 -9.76 -12.73
C THR A 65 -6.79 -8.83 -11.79
N VAL A 66 -7.48 -7.88 -11.17
CA VAL A 66 -6.88 -6.97 -10.17
C VAL A 66 -6.38 -7.75 -8.96
N ARG A 67 -7.14 -8.74 -8.48
CA ARG A 67 -6.77 -9.57 -7.34
C ARG A 67 -5.50 -10.38 -7.57
N VAL A 68 -5.24 -10.82 -8.81
CA VAL A 68 -3.96 -11.49 -9.13
C VAL A 68 -2.80 -10.52 -8.95
N PHE A 69 -2.91 -9.29 -9.47
CA PHE A 69 -1.91 -8.24 -9.26
C PHE A 69 -1.69 -7.94 -7.78
N GLU A 70 -2.76 -7.75 -7.01
CA GLU A 70 -2.68 -7.50 -5.56
C GLU A 70 -1.98 -8.65 -4.82
N LYS A 71 -2.40 -9.89 -5.06
CA LYS A 71 -1.78 -11.06 -4.42
C LYS A 71 -0.29 -11.19 -4.78
N ARG A 72 0.06 -10.93 -6.04
CA ARG A 72 1.44 -11.00 -6.50
C ARG A 72 2.30 -9.92 -5.85
N LEU A 73 1.85 -8.68 -5.85
CA LEU A 73 2.61 -7.58 -5.26
C LEU A 73 2.77 -7.76 -3.74
N ALA A 74 1.70 -8.20 -3.04
CA ALA A 74 1.77 -8.56 -1.63
C ALA A 74 2.85 -9.63 -1.37
N ALA A 75 2.83 -10.71 -2.15
CA ALA A 75 3.81 -11.80 -2.04
C ALA A 75 5.26 -11.36 -2.36
N LEU A 76 5.46 -10.38 -3.24
CA LEU A 76 6.79 -9.85 -3.58
C LEU A 76 7.33 -8.92 -2.49
N GLU A 77 6.48 -8.08 -1.91
CA GLU A 77 6.85 -7.20 -0.78
C GLU A 77 7.00 -7.96 0.54
N GLY A 78 6.37 -9.14 0.67
CA GLY A 78 6.26 -9.87 1.93
C GLY A 78 5.14 -9.34 2.83
N GLY A 79 4.16 -8.64 2.26
CA GLY A 79 2.98 -8.14 2.97
C GLY A 79 1.82 -9.14 2.91
N GLU A 80 0.90 -9.07 3.88
CA GLU A 80 -0.25 -9.99 3.97
C GLU A 80 -1.31 -9.76 2.88
N ARG A 81 -1.47 -8.50 2.46
CA ARG A 81 -2.49 -8.01 1.52
C ARG A 81 -1.97 -6.81 0.74
N CYS A 82 -2.58 -6.60 -0.43
CA CYS A 82 -2.38 -5.42 -1.26
C CYS A 82 -3.74 -4.92 -1.75
N VAL A 83 -3.85 -3.62 -1.97
CA VAL A 83 -5.02 -2.98 -2.56
C VAL A 83 -4.55 -2.18 -3.78
N ALA A 84 -5.07 -2.53 -4.96
CA ALA A 84 -4.82 -1.78 -6.17
C ALA A 84 -5.67 -0.51 -6.21
N THR A 85 -5.08 0.59 -6.65
CA THR A 85 -5.78 1.85 -6.85
C THR A 85 -5.51 2.40 -8.24
N SER A 86 -6.21 3.47 -8.63
CA SER A 86 -6.09 4.03 -9.98
C SER A 86 -4.76 4.77 -10.24
N SER A 87 -4.00 5.13 -9.19
CA SER A 87 -2.69 5.76 -9.29
C SER A 87 -1.95 5.72 -7.94
N GLY A 88 -0.63 5.96 -7.93
CA GLY A 88 0.12 6.10 -6.67
C GLY A 88 -0.44 7.18 -5.74
N MET A 89 -0.89 8.32 -6.29
CA MET A 89 -1.54 9.36 -5.48
C MET A 89 -2.88 8.90 -4.90
N SER A 90 -3.61 8.04 -5.61
CA SER A 90 -4.85 7.44 -5.08
C SER A 90 -4.55 6.46 -3.94
N ALA A 91 -3.44 5.72 -4.00
CA ALA A 91 -3.00 4.86 -2.90
C ALA A 91 -2.66 5.68 -1.64
N ILE A 92 -1.91 6.79 -1.79
CA ILE A 92 -1.59 7.69 -0.68
C ILE A 92 -2.87 8.32 -0.10
N LEU A 93 -3.75 8.84 -0.95
CA LEU A 93 -5.01 9.44 -0.51
C LEU A 93 -5.89 8.42 0.21
N ALA A 94 -6.07 7.21 -0.35
CA ALA A 94 -6.87 6.16 0.28
C ALA A 94 -6.32 5.78 1.66
N THR A 95 -5.00 5.70 1.79
CA THR A 95 -4.32 5.45 3.07
C THR A 95 -4.62 6.56 4.08
N CYS A 96 -4.52 7.83 3.67
CA CYS A 96 -4.84 8.97 4.53
C CYS A 96 -6.31 8.93 4.97
N MET A 97 -7.25 8.68 4.06
CA MET A 97 -8.68 8.64 4.36
C MET A 97 -9.07 7.43 5.23
N ALA A 98 -8.29 6.35 5.20
CA ALA A 98 -8.51 5.17 6.04
C ALA A 98 -8.01 5.37 7.48
N VAL A 99 -6.93 6.14 7.67
CA VAL A 99 -6.23 6.24 8.96
C VAL A 99 -6.53 7.55 9.70
N LEU A 100 -6.85 8.63 8.98
CA LEU A 100 -6.92 9.98 9.53
C LEU A 100 -8.36 10.48 9.63
N LYS A 101 -8.58 11.35 10.62
CA LYS A 101 -9.76 12.22 10.75
C LYS A 101 -9.32 13.64 11.08
N ALA A 102 -10.27 14.58 11.06
CA ALA A 102 -10.03 15.97 11.47
C ALA A 102 -9.42 16.02 12.89
N GLY A 103 -8.37 16.85 13.05
CA GLY A 103 -7.59 16.97 14.28
C GLY A 103 -6.36 16.06 14.36
N ASP A 104 -6.24 15.06 13.48
CA ASP A 104 -5.05 14.19 13.45
C ASP A 104 -3.84 14.88 12.83
N HIS A 105 -2.67 14.29 13.08
CA HIS A 105 -1.38 14.81 12.67
C HIS A 105 -0.53 13.75 11.95
N ILE A 106 0.22 14.20 10.95
CA ILE A 106 1.21 13.42 10.20
C ILE A 106 2.61 13.98 10.49
N VAL A 107 3.61 13.11 10.66
CA VAL A 107 5.01 13.52 10.53
C VAL A 107 5.56 12.93 9.24
N SER A 108 6.07 13.77 8.35
CA SER A 108 6.54 13.36 7.04
C SER A 108 7.96 13.84 6.77
N SER A 109 8.72 13.08 5.99
CA SER A 109 9.91 13.63 5.35
C SER A 109 9.51 14.81 4.47
N ARG A 110 10.36 15.84 4.41
CA ARG A 110 10.22 16.95 3.45
C ARG A 110 10.69 16.57 2.03
N SER A 111 11.54 15.55 1.91
CA SER A 111 12.12 15.08 0.64
C SER A 111 11.23 13.99 0.04
N ILE A 112 10.00 14.35 -0.33
CA ILE A 112 9.00 13.45 -0.92
C ILE A 112 8.45 14.07 -2.21
N PHE A 113 7.72 13.29 -3.01
CA PHE A 113 7.11 13.73 -4.24
C PHE A 113 6.23 14.97 -4.04
N GLY A 114 6.40 15.98 -4.90
CA GLY A 114 5.79 17.30 -4.72
C GLY A 114 4.25 17.27 -4.65
N THR A 115 3.60 16.35 -5.37
CA THR A 115 2.14 16.18 -5.27
C THR A 115 1.70 15.61 -3.92
N THR A 116 2.52 14.77 -3.27
CA THR A 116 2.29 14.29 -1.90
C THR A 116 2.39 15.43 -0.90
N VAL A 117 3.40 16.31 -1.05
CA VAL A 117 3.48 17.54 -0.24
C VAL A 117 2.22 18.39 -0.40
N GLY A 118 1.74 18.57 -1.64
CA GLY A 118 0.51 19.31 -1.92
C GLY A 118 -0.74 18.67 -1.32
N LEU A 119 -0.84 17.34 -1.35
CA LEU A 119 -1.93 16.60 -0.70
C LEU A 119 -1.94 16.88 0.80
N PHE A 120 -0.81 16.72 1.48
CA PHE A 120 -0.70 16.89 2.93
C PHE A 120 -0.92 18.33 3.39
N ASN A 121 -0.25 19.30 2.75
CA ASN A 121 -0.29 20.71 3.18
C ASN A 121 -1.55 21.46 2.74
N ASN A 122 -2.16 21.10 1.61
CA ASN A 122 -3.23 21.91 1.02
C ASN A 122 -4.58 21.22 1.05
N ILE A 123 -4.63 19.92 0.76
CA ILE A 123 -5.91 19.20 0.66
C ILE A 123 -6.31 18.71 2.05
N LEU A 124 -5.45 17.94 2.73
CA LEU A 124 -5.75 17.38 4.04
C LEU A 124 -5.86 18.46 5.13
N ALA A 125 -5.06 19.53 5.04
CA ALA A 125 -5.16 20.68 5.93
C ALA A 125 -6.54 21.35 5.90
N LYS A 126 -7.21 21.42 4.73
CA LYS A 126 -8.59 21.94 4.63
C LYS A 126 -9.61 21.10 5.41
N PHE A 127 -9.30 19.83 5.63
CA PHE A 127 -10.12 18.90 6.42
C PHE A 127 -9.61 18.75 7.86
N GLY A 128 -8.72 19.63 8.31
CA GLY A 128 -8.26 19.70 9.70
C GLY A 128 -7.15 18.71 10.06
N VAL A 129 -6.49 18.09 9.08
CA VAL A 129 -5.32 17.22 9.30
C VAL A 129 -4.05 18.05 9.15
N MET A 130 -3.20 18.04 10.18
CA MET A 130 -1.95 18.81 10.19
C MET A 130 -0.76 17.93 9.80
N THR A 131 0.28 18.53 9.19
CA THR A 131 1.51 17.81 8.86
C THR A 131 2.74 18.58 9.35
N SER A 132 3.67 17.89 10.02
CA SER A 132 5.01 18.41 10.30
C SER A 132 6.01 17.77 9.33
N PHE A 133 6.77 18.60 8.62
CA PHE A 133 7.79 18.15 7.68
C PHE A 133 9.18 18.24 8.30
N VAL A 134 9.95 17.16 8.22
CA VAL A 134 11.29 17.06 8.82
C VAL A 134 12.34 16.60 7.79
N PRO A 135 13.63 16.91 7.97
CA PRO A 135 14.69 16.34 7.15
C PRO A 135 14.72 14.81 7.28
N LEU A 136 14.88 14.10 6.16
CA LEU A 136 14.76 12.63 6.12
C LEU A 136 15.70 11.94 7.11
N THR A 137 16.96 12.38 7.18
CA THR A 137 18.04 11.76 7.96
C THR A 137 18.21 12.34 9.37
N ASP A 138 17.40 13.33 9.77
CA ASP A 138 17.44 13.93 11.11
C ASP A 138 16.43 13.27 12.05
N TYR A 139 16.83 12.13 12.63
CA TYR A 139 15.99 11.35 13.55
C TYR A 139 15.63 12.10 14.84
N ALA A 140 16.37 13.14 15.23
CA ALA A 140 16.00 13.97 16.36
C ALA A 140 14.82 14.88 15.99
N ALA A 141 14.82 15.44 14.77
CA ALA A 141 13.68 16.18 14.24
C ALA A 141 12.43 15.30 14.12
N TRP A 142 12.54 14.06 13.64
CA TRP A 142 11.44 13.10 13.61
C TRP A 142 10.80 12.92 15.00
N ARG A 143 11.63 12.64 16.02
CA ARG A 143 11.16 12.46 17.40
C ARG A 143 10.56 13.74 17.98
N GLY A 144 11.18 14.90 17.72
CA GLY A 144 10.73 16.19 18.22
C GLY A 144 9.44 16.70 17.56
N ALA A 145 9.12 16.23 16.36
CA ALA A 145 7.89 16.58 15.64
C ALA A 145 6.66 15.77 16.09
N LEU A 146 6.85 14.71 16.89
CA LEU A 146 5.75 13.88 17.37
C LEU A 146 4.83 14.67 18.32
N ARG A 147 3.52 14.45 18.14
CA ARG A 147 2.42 15.02 18.93
C ARG A 147 1.45 13.93 19.37
N SER A 148 0.61 14.21 20.37
CA SER A 148 -0.44 13.29 20.83
C SER A 148 -1.42 12.87 19.73
N GLU A 149 -1.66 13.73 18.75
CA GLU A 149 -2.57 13.47 17.64
C GLU A 149 -1.87 12.83 16.43
N THR A 150 -0.57 12.51 16.53
CA THR A 150 0.15 11.87 15.43
C THR A 150 -0.43 10.49 15.17
N ARG A 151 -0.55 10.11 13.89
CA ARG A 151 -1.06 8.78 13.49
C ARG A 151 -0.05 7.95 12.73
N PHE A 152 0.79 8.58 11.91
CA PHE A 152 1.83 7.87 11.19
C PHE A 152 3.03 8.74 10.82
N LEU A 153 4.12 8.05 10.52
CA LEU A 153 5.32 8.57 9.88
C LEU A 153 5.28 8.23 8.39
N PHE A 154 5.59 9.19 7.51
CA PHE A 154 5.59 8.99 6.06
C PHE A 154 6.92 9.38 5.41
N LEU A 155 7.49 8.52 4.57
CA LEU A 155 8.73 8.83 3.84
C LEU A 155 8.87 8.10 2.51
N GLU A 156 9.79 8.60 1.69
CA GLU A 156 10.34 7.93 0.50
C GLU A 156 11.83 7.68 0.77
N THR A 157 12.32 6.47 0.48
CA THR A 157 13.74 6.14 0.59
C THR A 157 14.12 5.10 -0.48
N PRO A 158 14.96 5.44 -1.48
CA PRO A 158 15.61 6.73 -1.70
C PRO A 158 14.63 7.90 -1.90
N SER A 159 15.02 9.07 -1.39
CA SER A 159 14.20 10.29 -1.46
C SER A 159 14.15 10.88 -2.87
N ASN A 160 13.09 11.62 -3.16
CA ASN A 160 12.99 12.40 -4.40
C ASN A 160 13.24 13.90 -4.11
N PRO A 161 14.11 14.61 -4.84
CA PRO A 161 14.97 14.15 -5.94
C PRO A 161 16.40 13.80 -5.50
N LEU A 162 16.76 14.01 -4.23
CA LEU A 162 18.14 13.97 -3.76
C LEU A 162 18.68 12.57 -3.45
N THR A 163 17.84 11.53 -3.53
CA THR A 163 18.20 10.13 -3.26
C THR A 163 18.80 9.91 -1.88
N GLU A 164 18.37 10.70 -0.90
CA GLU A 164 18.74 10.50 0.50
C GLU A 164 18.16 9.17 1.01
N ILE A 165 18.90 8.45 1.84
CA ILE A 165 18.52 7.14 2.38
C ILE A 165 18.19 7.28 3.86
N ALA A 166 17.05 6.75 4.27
CA ALA A 166 16.67 6.65 5.68
C ALA A 166 16.95 5.25 6.24
N ASP A 167 17.26 5.20 7.53
CA ASP A 167 17.24 3.96 8.32
C ASP A 167 15.80 3.62 8.69
N LEU A 168 15.20 2.72 7.93
CA LEU A 168 13.82 2.29 8.11
C LEU A 168 13.60 1.57 9.45
N ALA A 169 14.54 0.73 9.90
CA ALA A 169 14.42 0.02 11.16
C ALA A 169 14.42 0.99 12.35
N ARG A 170 15.25 2.04 12.28
CA ARG A 170 15.27 3.10 13.30
C ARG A 170 13.97 3.90 13.34
N LEU A 171 13.39 4.23 12.19
CA LEU A 171 12.11 4.95 12.12
C LEU A 171 10.94 4.06 12.55
N ALA A 172 10.98 2.77 12.23
CA ALA A 172 9.98 1.79 12.66
C ALA A 172 9.97 1.69 14.18
N ALA A 173 11.15 1.53 14.81
CA ALA A 173 11.27 1.51 16.26
C ALA A 173 10.72 2.79 16.92
N LEU A 174 10.98 3.97 16.32
CA LEU A 174 10.42 5.24 16.81
C LEU A 174 8.89 5.28 16.69
N ALA A 175 8.34 4.84 15.56
CA ALA A 175 6.90 4.81 15.32
C ALA A 175 6.20 3.87 16.32
N HIS A 176 6.71 2.66 16.46
CA HIS A 176 6.14 1.63 17.34
C HIS A 176 6.26 1.97 18.83
N GLU A 177 7.32 2.67 19.27
CA GLU A 177 7.44 3.21 20.65
C GLU A 177 6.25 4.11 21.02
N LYS A 178 5.60 4.72 20.03
CA LYS A 178 4.46 5.62 20.20
C LYS A 178 3.14 5.05 19.65
N GLY A 179 3.11 3.79 19.24
CA GLY A 179 1.93 3.17 18.64
C GLY A 179 1.50 3.81 17.31
N LEU A 180 2.45 4.35 16.55
CA LEU A 180 2.24 4.96 15.24
C LEU A 180 2.59 3.96 14.13
N LEU A 181 2.01 4.18 12.95
CA LEU A 181 2.40 3.43 11.74
C LEU A 181 3.61 4.08 11.07
N LEU A 182 4.48 3.27 10.48
CA LEU A 182 5.48 3.68 9.50
C LEU A 182 5.00 3.35 8.09
N ILE A 183 4.81 4.38 7.26
CA ILE A 183 4.35 4.26 5.88
C ILE A 183 5.49 4.65 4.94
N VAL A 184 5.87 3.74 4.04
CA VAL A 184 7.00 3.92 3.13
C VAL A 184 6.51 3.90 1.69
N ASP A 185 6.76 4.96 0.94
CA ASP A 185 6.68 4.89 -0.52
C ASP A 185 7.96 4.22 -1.05
N ASN A 186 7.80 3.03 -1.63
CA ASN A 186 8.89 2.20 -2.12
C ASN A 186 8.96 2.19 -3.65
N CYS A 187 8.33 3.18 -4.30
CA CYS A 187 8.22 3.24 -5.76
C CYS A 187 9.58 3.20 -6.48
N PHE A 188 10.62 3.79 -5.89
CA PHE A 188 11.94 3.87 -6.51
C PHE A 188 12.66 2.52 -6.56
N CYS A 189 12.58 1.75 -5.47
CA CYS A 189 13.30 0.48 -5.34
C CYS A 189 12.50 -0.71 -5.87
N THR A 190 11.17 -0.69 -5.75
CA THR A 190 10.30 -1.87 -5.91
C THR A 190 10.65 -2.98 -4.90
N PRO A 191 9.82 -4.02 -4.73
CA PRO A 191 10.20 -5.17 -3.90
C PRO A 191 11.44 -5.93 -4.39
N ALA A 192 11.92 -5.67 -5.62
CA ALA A 192 13.11 -6.30 -6.17
C ALA A 192 14.41 -5.80 -5.51
N LEU A 193 14.46 -4.54 -5.06
CA LEU A 193 15.68 -3.95 -4.49
C LEU A 193 15.55 -3.64 -3.00
N GLN A 194 14.34 -3.40 -2.49
CA GLN A 194 14.10 -3.10 -1.08
C GLN A 194 12.73 -3.61 -0.67
N ARG A 195 12.62 -4.29 0.47
CA ARG A 195 11.35 -4.73 1.06
C ARG A 195 11.15 -4.07 2.42
N PRO A 196 10.48 -2.90 2.50
CA PRO A 196 10.37 -2.15 3.76
C PRO A 196 9.68 -2.91 4.90
N PHE A 197 8.79 -3.87 4.58
CA PHE A 197 8.18 -4.73 5.61
C PHE A 197 9.22 -5.52 6.42
N GLU A 198 10.30 -5.99 5.79
CA GLU A 198 11.41 -6.67 6.49
C GLU A 198 12.21 -5.72 7.40
N LEU A 199 12.03 -4.41 7.22
CA LEU A 199 12.69 -3.35 7.97
C LEU A 199 11.73 -2.67 8.97
N GLY A 200 10.53 -3.23 9.17
CA GLY A 200 9.56 -2.78 10.18
C GLY A 200 8.56 -1.74 9.71
N ALA A 201 8.45 -1.46 8.40
CA ALA A 201 7.34 -0.66 7.89
C ALA A 201 5.99 -1.38 8.11
N ASP A 202 4.93 -0.62 8.34
CA ASP A 202 3.56 -1.15 8.52
C ASP A 202 2.75 -1.09 7.22
N LEU A 203 3.06 -0.14 6.34
CA LEU A 203 2.45 0.00 5.02
C LEU A 203 3.50 0.39 3.98
N VAL A 204 3.41 -0.24 2.80
CA VAL A 204 4.23 0.10 1.64
C VAL A 204 3.33 0.60 0.52
N ILE A 205 3.68 1.74 -0.07
CA ILE A 205 2.97 2.36 -1.18
C ILE A 205 3.85 2.33 -2.42
N HIS A 206 3.21 2.13 -3.57
CA HIS A 206 3.85 2.19 -4.88
C HIS A 206 3.06 3.09 -5.82
N SER A 207 3.79 3.84 -6.65
CA SER A 207 3.26 4.28 -7.94
C SER A 207 3.62 3.24 -9.00
N ALA A 208 2.71 2.30 -9.23
CA ALA A 208 2.87 1.27 -10.26
C ALA A 208 2.86 1.82 -11.70
N THR A 209 2.77 3.14 -11.87
CA THR A 209 3.02 3.82 -13.15
C THR A 209 4.51 3.89 -13.50
N LYS A 210 5.39 3.44 -12.59
CA LYS A 210 6.86 3.52 -12.75
C LYS A 210 7.46 2.16 -13.14
N TYR A 211 8.21 1.52 -12.24
CA TYR A 211 9.02 0.34 -12.57
C TYR A 211 8.24 -0.98 -12.52
N ILE A 212 7.19 -1.08 -11.70
CA ILE A 212 6.26 -2.22 -11.65
C ILE A 212 5.51 -2.29 -12.97
#